data_AF-A0A924DQH1-F1
#
_entry.id   AF-A0A924DQH1-F1
#
_cell.length_a   1.000
_cell.length_b   1.000
_cell.length_c   1.000
_cell.angle_alpha   90.00
_cell.angle_beta   90.00
_cell.angle_gamma   90.00
#
_symmetry.space_group_name_H-M   'P 1'
#
loop_
_entity.id
_entity.type
_entity.pdbx_description
1 polymer ?
#
loop_
_entity_poly.entity_id
_entity_poly.type
_entity_poly.pdbx_seq_one_letter_code
_entity_poly.pdbx_strand_id
1 'polypeptide(L)'
;MNSLKITVLLALILPFNNFVNATDNKNQIYLSYCTNYGAGVDYSFQSCINMNNSSIAREIGGFYSSCMNYGQQVDYFFTSCVNQGFREAERQLNNSIYLSDCENYNSKTLDFFYVSCVNNNYSEIQRAIKLKK
;
A
#
# COMPACT_ATOMS: atom_id res chain seq x y z
N MET A 1 -26.14 -72.37 -32.19
CA MET A 1 -24.72 -72.20 -32.54
C MET A 1 -24.25 -70.83 -32.11
N ASN A 2 -23.50 -70.81 -31.01
CA ASN A 2 -22.51 -69.84 -30.51
C ASN A 2 -22.80 -68.33 -30.66
N SER A 3 -23.30 -67.73 -29.58
CA SER A 3 -23.15 -66.30 -29.29
C SER A 3 -21.82 -66.08 -28.58
N LEU A 4 -20.86 -65.47 -29.27
CA LEU A 4 -19.67 -64.88 -28.67
C LEU A 4 -19.52 -63.47 -29.25
N LYS A 5 -19.92 -62.45 -28.50
CA LYS A 5 -19.48 -61.07 -28.73
C LYS A 5 -19.01 -60.49 -27.40
N ILE A 6 -17.72 -60.65 -27.21
CA ILE A 6 -16.89 -59.96 -26.21
C ILE A 6 -17.14 -58.47 -26.38
N THR A 7 -17.81 -57.86 -25.41
CA THR A 7 -17.96 -56.40 -25.37
C THR A 7 -16.79 -55.87 -24.54
N VAL A 8 -15.80 -55.35 -25.28
CA VAL A 8 -14.63 -54.64 -24.75
C VAL A 8 -15.12 -53.45 -23.92
N LEU A 9 -14.86 -53.46 -22.61
CA LEU A 9 -15.09 -52.30 -21.75
C LEU A 9 -14.08 -51.20 -22.16
N LEU A 10 -14.56 -50.24 -22.94
CA LEU A 10 -13.84 -49.03 -23.30
C LEU A 10 -13.66 -48.13 -22.06
N ALA A 11 -12.39 -47.92 -21.71
CA ALA A 11 -11.80 -46.70 -21.16
C ALA A 11 -12.72 -45.74 -20.37
N LEU A 12 -12.75 -45.90 -19.04
CA LEU A 12 -12.97 -44.78 -18.12
C LEU A 12 -11.67 -43.96 -18.02
N ILE A 13 -11.44 -43.08 -18.98
CA ILE A 13 -10.51 -41.95 -18.82
C ILE A 13 -11.39 -40.73 -18.67
N LEU A 14 -11.78 -40.42 -17.44
CA LEU A 14 -12.26 -39.08 -17.11
C LEU A 14 -11.05 -38.14 -17.21
N PRO A 15 -11.08 -37.08 -18.03
CA PRO A 15 -10.14 -36.00 -17.83
C PRO A 15 -10.52 -35.36 -16.49
N PHE A 16 -9.68 -35.57 -15.47
CA PHE A 16 -9.65 -34.69 -14.32
C PHE A 16 -9.31 -33.30 -14.87
N ASN A 17 -10.36 -32.50 -15.07
CA ASN A 17 -10.23 -31.07 -15.29
C ASN A 17 -9.64 -30.50 -14.01
N ASN A 18 -8.32 -30.44 -13.94
CA ASN A 18 -7.60 -29.59 -13.01
C ASN A 18 -7.91 -28.14 -13.41
N PHE A 19 -9.09 -27.66 -13.03
CA PHE A 19 -9.33 -26.24 -12.91
C PHE A 19 -8.44 -25.76 -11.76
N VAL A 20 -7.19 -25.45 -12.09
CA VAL A 20 -6.39 -24.54 -11.29
C VAL A 20 -7.13 -23.22 -11.39
N ASN A 21 -7.98 -22.94 -10.38
CA ASN A 21 -8.36 -21.57 -10.11
C ASN A 21 -7.03 -20.85 -9.87
N ALA A 22 -6.58 -20.07 -10.86
CA ALA A 22 -5.62 -19.02 -10.61
C ALA A 22 -6.25 -18.17 -9.51
N THR A 23 -5.81 -18.36 -8.27
CA THR A 23 -6.13 -17.44 -7.18
C THR A 23 -5.71 -16.09 -7.72
N ASP A 24 -6.72 -15.27 -7.97
CA ASP A 24 -6.60 -13.88 -8.35
C ASP A 24 -5.67 -13.24 -7.32
N ASN A 25 -4.38 -13.15 -7.65
CA ASN A 25 -3.40 -12.43 -6.88
C ASN A 25 -3.74 -10.96 -7.09
N LYS A 26 -4.88 -10.51 -6.53
CA LYS A 26 -5.22 -9.11 -6.42
C LYS A 26 -4.02 -8.48 -5.74
N ASN A 27 -3.19 -7.78 -6.51
CA ASN A 27 -2.00 -7.08 -6.06
C ASN A 27 -2.34 -6.34 -4.76
N GLN A 28 -1.99 -6.93 -3.62
CA GLN A 28 -2.29 -6.33 -2.33
C GLN A 28 -1.21 -5.27 -2.14
N ILE A 29 -1.60 -4.00 -2.13
CA ILE A 29 -0.69 -2.96 -1.70
C ILE A 29 -0.35 -3.20 -0.22
N TYR A 30 0.94 -3.21 0.08
CA TYR A 30 1.47 -3.23 1.43
C TYR A 30 2.27 -1.95 1.66
N LEU A 31 1.75 -1.08 2.52
CA LEU A 31 2.42 0.14 2.93
C LEU A 31 3.20 -0.14 4.21
N SER A 32 4.47 0.23 4.20
CA SER A 32 5.38 0.01 5.32
C SER A 32 5.05 0.94 6.47
N TYR A 33 5.22 0.46 7.70
CA TYR A 33 5.20 1.31 8.88
C TYR A 33 6.51 2.11 8.94
N CYS A 34 6.40 3.43 9.02
CA CYS A 34 7.53 4.35 9.05
C CYS A 34 7.94 4.68 10.49
N THR A 35 9.21 4.43 10.82
CA THR A 35 9.79 4.68 12.14
C THR A 35 10.85 5.77 12.10
N ASN A 36 10.89 6.64 13.11
CA ASN A 36 11.92 7.66 13.29
C ASN A 36 12.60 7.42 14.65
N TYR A 37 13.92 7.22 14.66
CA TYR A 37 14.72 6.85 15.83
C TYR A 37 15.72 7.95 16.27
N GLY A 38 16.06 8.90 15.39
CA GLY A 38 17.06 9.94 15.62
C GLY A 38 16.48 11.32 15.91
N ALA A 39 17.40 12.29 16.07
CA ALA A 39 17.08 13.70 16.20
C ALA A 39 16.72 14.29 14.81
N GLY A 40 15.67 15.10 14.75
CA GLY A 40 15.10 15.57 13.49
C GLY A 40 14.35 14.47 12.75
N VAL A 41 14.67 14.29 11.47
CA VAL A 41 14.02 13.33 10.57
C VAL A 41 15.06 12.37 9.98
N ASP A 42 14.99 11.11 10.40
CA ASP A 42 15.90 10.08 9.90
C ASP A 42 15.70 9.80 8.42
N TYR A 43 16.79 9.46 7.75
CA TYR A 43 16.75 9.01 6.36
C TYR A 43 15.82 7.81 6.16
N SER A 44 15.76 6.88 7.11
CA SER A 44 14.87 5.72 7.07
C SER A 44 13.39 6.13 7.05
N PHE A 45 13.03 7.15 7.82
CA PHE A 45 11.67 7.68 7.86
C PHE A 45 11.30 8.36 6.53
N GLN A 46 12.19 9.21 6.01
CA GLN A 46 12.02 9.87 4.70
C GLN A 46 11.89 8.84 3.56
N SER A 47 12.77 7.84 3.56
CA SER A 47 12.76 6.75 2.56
C SER A 47 11.47 5.94 2.63
N CYS A 48 10.99 5.61 3.84
CA CYS A 48 9.72 4.92 4.02
C CYS A 48 8.54 5.69 3.44
N ILE A 49 8.43 6.99 3.74
CA ILE A 49 7.39 7.86 3.16
C ILE A 49 7.44 7.83 1.64
N ASN A 50 8.61 8.05 1.06
CA ASN A 50 8.76 8.11 -0.39
C ASN A 50 8.45 6.76 -1.06
N MET A 51 8.82 5.64 -0.45
CA MET A 51 8.45 4.30 -0.92
C MET A 51 6.94 4.03 -0.83
N ASN A 52 6.28 4.45 0.26
CA ASN A 52 4.85 4.31 0.41
C ASN A 52 4.10 5.17 -0.62
N ASN A 53 4.48 6.44 -0.76
CA ASN A 53 3.92 7.35 -1.77
C ASN A 53 4.09 6.80 -3.19
N SER A 54 5.26 6.25 -3.51
CA SER A 54 5.52 5.61 -4.80
C SER A 54 4.62 4.39 -5.02
N SER A 55 4.37 3.61 -3.96
CA SER A 55 3.48 2.46 -4.01
C SER A 55 2.03 2.88 -4.20
N ILE A 56 1.58 3.93 -3.52
CA ILE A 56 0.24 4.51 -3.70
C ILE A 56 0.08 5.01 -5.14
N ALA A 57 1.05 5.76 -5.66
CA ALA A 57 1.02 6.30 -7.02
C ALA A 57 0.83 5.20 -8.09
N ARG A 58 1.46 4.04 -7.90
CA ARG A 58 1.29 2.89 -8.82
C ARG A 58 -0.11 2.27 -8.76
N GLU A 59 -0.78 2.38 -7.63
CA GLU A 59 -2.05 1.69 -7.37
C GLU A 59 -3.28 2.55 -7.67
N ILE A 60 -3.22 3.85 -7.37
CA ILE A 60 -4.35 4.77 -7.56
C ILE A 60 -3.99 6.00 -8.43
N GLY A 61 -2.79 6.04 -9.00
CA GLY A 61 -2.33 7.21 -9.75
C GLY A 61 -2.02 8.40 -8.84
N GLY A 62 -1.81 9.57 -9.45
CA GLY A 62 -1.51 10.83 -8.77
C GLY A 62 -0.04 11.21 -8.75
N PHE A 63 0.23 12.46 -8.37
CA PHE A 63 1.58 12.99 -8.29
C PHE A 63 2.02 13.17 -6.84
N TYR A 64 3.00 12.37 -6.43
CA TYR A 64 3.56 12.42 -5.08
C TYR A 64 5.02 12.86 -5.16
N SER A 65 5.30 14.06 -4.67
CA SER A 65 6.65 14.59 -4.57
C SER A 65 7.50 13.73 -3.62
N SER A 66 8.81 13.67 -3.90
CA SER A 66 9.77 13.13 -2.95
C SER A 66 9.92 14.09 -1.78
N CYS A 67 9.54 13.67 -0.59
CA CYS A 67 9.64 14.47 0.62
C CYS A 67 11.03 14.30 1.22
N MET A 68 11.75 15.43 1.34
CA MET A 68 13.11 15.48 1.86
C MET A 68 13.17 16.46 3.02
N ASN A 69 13.88 16.07 4.08
CA ASN A 69 14.20 16.93 5.21
C ASN A 69 15.65 17.37 5.10
N TYR A 70 15.88 18.66 4.94
CA TYR A 70 17.23 19.22 4.85
C TYR A 70 17.69 19.76 6.20
N GLY A 71 18.83 19.28 6.68
CA GLY A 71 19.41 19.69 7.96
C GLY A 71 19.03 18.79 9.13
N GLN A 72 19.39 19.25 10.34
CA GLN A 72 19.23 18.47 11.58
C GLN A 72 17.89 18.70 12.30
N GLN A 73 17.12 19.70 11.86
CA GLN A 73 15.82 20.04 12.41
C GLN A 73 14.71 19.47 11.52
N VAL A 74 13.48 19.41 12.05
CA VAL A 74 12.31 19.06 11.26
C VAL A 74 11.94 20.26 10.40
N ASP A 75 12.08 20.11 9.10
CA ASP A 75 11.76 21.12 8.11
C ASP A 75 10.24 21.20 7.91
N TYR A 76 9.71 22.42 7.94
CA TYR A 76 8.32 22.67 7.58
C TYR A 76 7.98 22.15 6.19
N PHE A 77 8.90 22.30 5.21
CA PHE A 77 8.69 21.80 3.85
C PHE A 77 8.57 20.28 3.80
N PHE A 78 9.30 19.56 4.67
CA PHE A 78 9.15 18.12 4.79
C PHE A 78 7.75 17.76 5.29
N THR A 79 7.30 18.36 6.39
CA THR A 79 5.95 18.07 6.94
C THR A 79 4.82 18.44 5.98
N SER A 80 4.95 19.58 5.31
CA SER A 80 4.01 20.04 4.29
C SER A 80 3.95 19.09 3.09
N CYS A 81 5.10 18.60 2.61
CA CYS A 81 5.15 17.61 1.52
C CYS A 81 4.41 16.33 1.87
N VAL A 82 4.58 15.82 3.09
CA VAL A 82 3.89 14.61 3.57
C VAL A 82 2.37 14.81 3.56
N ASN A 83 1.89 15.92 4.12
CA ASN A 83 0.45 16.23 4.15
C ASN A 83 -0.12 16.46 2.74
N GLN A 84 0.64 17.07 1.83
CA GLN A 84 0.23 17.19 0.42
C GLN A 84 0.07 15.82 -0.25
N GLY A 85 0.97 14.88 0.04
CA GLY A 85 0.84 13.49 -0.43
C GLY A 85 -0.44 12.83 0.06
N PHE A 86 -0.83 13.03 1.32
CA PHE A 86 -2.10 12.50 1.83
C PHE A 86 -3.31 13.14 1.16
N ARG A 87 -3.33 14.46 0.98
CA ARG A 87 -4.43 15.15 0.27
C ARG A 87 -4.55 14.69 -1.18
N GLU A 88 -3.43 14.41 -1.83
CA GLU A 88 -3.43 13.80 -3.16
C GLU A 88 -4.03 12.39 -3.13
N ALA A 89 -3.66 11.55 -2.16
CA ALA A 89 -4.26 10.21 -2.01
C ALA A 89 -5.77 10.27 -1.75
N GLU A 90 -6.23 11.19 -0.89
CA GLU A 90 -7.65 11.43 -0.64
C GLU A 90 -8.39 11.79 -1.94
N ARG A 91 -7.82 12.69 -2.75
CA ARG A 91 -8.36 13.09 -4.05
C ARG A 91 -8.44 11.92 -5.03
N GLN A 92 -7.37 11.13 -5.15
CA GLN A 92 -7.36 9.94 -6.01
C GLN A 92 -8.32 8.85 -5.53
N LEU A 93 -8.62 8.84 -4.23
CA LEU A 93 -9.64 7.99 -3.66
C LEU A 93 -11.06 8.57 -3.79
N ASN A 94 -11.26 9.66 -4.51
CA ASN A 94 -12.54 10.38 -4.67
C ASN A 94 -13.14 10.81 -3.33
N ASN A 95 -12.30 11.21 -2.37
CA ASN A 95 -12.69 11.66 -1.03
C ASN A 95 -13.56 10.63 -0.27
N SER A 96 -13.38 9.33 -0.54
CA SER A 96 -14.10 8.26 0.15
C SER A 96 -13.57 7.96 1.55
N ILE A 97 -12.43 8.57 1.90
CA ILE A 97 -11.80 8.52 3.22
C ILE A 97 -11.40 9.93 3.61
N TYR A 98 -11.24 10.17 4.91
CA TYR A 98 -10.69 11.42 5.43
C TYR A 98 -9.31 11.14 6.03
N LEU A 99 -8.30 11.87 5.57
CA LEU A 99 -6.93 11.75 6.08
C LEU A 99 -6.60 12.96 6.95
N SER A 100 -5.96 12.70 8.09
CA SER A 100 -5.62 13.76 9.03
C SER A 100 -4.42 14.55 8.53
N ASP A 101 -4.43 15.88 8.68
CA ASP A 101 -3.20 16.66 8.55
C ASP A 101 -2.31 16.38 9.76
N CYS A 102 -1.09 15.90 9.51
CA CYS A 102 -0.15 15.56 10.58
C CYS A 102 0.66 16.80 10.98
N GLU A 103 0.60 17.15 12.26
CA GLU A 103 1.31 18.29 12.83
C GLU A 103 2.48 17.83 13.70
N ASN A 104 3.59 18.55 13.61
CA ASN A 104 4.79 18.35 14.41
C ASN A 104 5.07 19.63 15.19
N TYR A 105 5.03 19.59 16.52
CA TYR A 105 5.13 20.78 17.37
C TYR A 105 6.56 21.05 17.82
N ASN A 106 7.47 20.09 17.65
CA ASN A 106 8.87 20.23 18.00
C ASN A 106 9.78 20.41 16.78
N SER A 107 10.42 21.58 16.65
CA SER A 107 11.32 21.84 15.53
C SER A 107 12.60 20.99 15.53
N LYS A 108 12.98 20.37 16.66
CA LYS A 108 14.22 19.59 16.79
C LYS A 108 14.05 18.10 16.55
N THR A 109 12.85 17.56 16.73
CA THR A 109 12.60 16.11 16.65
C THR A 109 11.24 15.85 16.05
N LEU A 110 11.12 14.75 15.29
CA LEU A 110 9.80 14.29 14.88
C LEU A 110 9.04 13.74 16.10
N ASP A 111 7.92 14.35 16.43
CA ASP A 111 7.10 13.95 17.56
C ASP A 111 6.44 12.59 17.31
N PHE A 112 6.28 11.80 18.38
CA PHE A 112 5.58 10.52 18.31
C PHE A 112 4.19 10.64 17.68
N PHE A 113 3.46 11.72 17.99
CA PHE A 113 2.14 11.98 17.42
C PHE A 113 2.18 12.20 15.91
N TYR A 114 3.22 12.86 15.39
CA TYR A 114 3.41 13.01 13.95
C TYR A 114 3.68 11.66 13.29
N VAL A 115 4.60 10.86 13.84
CA VAL A 115 4.89 9.50 13.34
C VAL A 115 3.63 8.64 13.34
N SER A 116 2.85 8.68 14.42
CA SER A 116 1.62 7.90 14.55
C SER A 116 0.56 8.36 13.54
N CYS A 117 0.36 9.67 13.36
CA CYS A 117 -0.55 10.22 12.38
C CYS A 117 -0.22 9.75 10.96
N VAL A 118 1.05 9.84 10.56
CA VAL A 118 1.53 9.39 9.23
C VAL A 118 1.20 7.92 8.99
N ASN A 119 1.47 7.06 9.97
CA ASN A 119 1.22 5.63 9.86
C ASN A 119 -0.27 5.28 9.87
N ASN A 120 -1.09 6.03 10.62
CA ASN A 120 -2.54 5.88 10.60
C ASN A 120 -3.10 6.23 9.22
N ASN A 121 -2.68 7.36 8.63
CA ASN A 121 -3.09 7.74 7.28
C ASN A 121 -2.71 6.68 6.24
N TYR A 122 -1.50 6.15 6.26
CA TYR A 122 -1.11 5.06 5.36
C TYR A 122 -1.97 3.80 5.58
N SER A 123 -2.30 3.47 6.83
CA SER A 123 -3.17 2.33 7.13
C SER A 123 -4.58 2.51 6.55
N GLU A 124 -5.13 3.72 6.64
CA GLU A 124 -6.42 4.08 6.05
C GLU A 124 -6.39 4.04 4.52
N ILE A 125 -5.34 4.60 3.90
CA ILE A 125 -5.13 4.52 2.44
C ILE A 125 -5.06 3.05 1.99
N GLN A 126 -4.25 2.23 2.66
CA GLN A 126 -4.12 0.82 2.33
C GLN A 126 -5.48 0.10 2.40
N ARG A 127 -6.27 0.37 3.45
CA ARG A 127 -7.62 -0.21 3.59
C ARG A 127 -8.53 0.22 2.45
N ALA A 128 -8.54 1.52 2.11
CA ALA A 128 -9.35 2.06 1.04
C ALA A 128 -9.01 1.46 -0.33
N ILE A 129 -7.72 1.33 -0.65
CA ILE A 129 -7.26 0.70 -1.90
C ILE A 129 -7.71 -0.75 -1.97
N LYS A 130 -7.59 -1.50 -0.86
CA LYS A 130 -8.04 -2.90 -0.79
C LYS A 130 -9.55 -3.06 -1.01
N LEU A 131 -10.36 -2.10 -0.60
CA LEU A 131 -11.82 -2.15 -0.77
C LEU A 131 -12.29 -1.74 -2.18
N LYS A 132 -11.47 -1.01 -2.94
CA LYS A 132 -11.81 -0.61 -4.32
C LYS A 132 -11.56 -1.70 -5.37
N LYS A 133 -10.82 -2.75 -5.06
CA LYS A 133 -10.49 -3.86 -5.97
C LYS A 133 -11.42 -5.04 -5.79
#